data_AF-W8ZGT3-F1
#
_entry.id   AF-W8ZGT3-F1
#
_cell.length_a   1.000
_cell.length_b   1.000
_cell.length_c   1.000
_cell.angle_alpha   90.00
_cell.angle_beta   90.00
_cell.angle_gamma   90.00
#
_symmetry.space_group_name_H-M   'P 1'
#
loop_
_entity.id
_entity.type
_entity.pdbx_description
1 polymer ?
#
loop_
_entity_poly.entity_id
_entity_poly.type
_entity_poly.pdbx_seq_one_letter_code
_entity_poly.pdbx_strand_id
1 'polypeptide(L)'
;ARRTGDAASGGAGSHTATYDLFAAGKDVEEIAQERGLSRVTVENHLMRCADEGAELDWSRIIPEEQEPLILEAVQRLGGDKLRPLKDALPPEVDYFAIHGVLRKHGISKS
;
A
#
# COMPACT_ATOMS: atom_id res chain seq x y z
N ALA A 1 34.29 -4.25 -3.78
CA ALA A 1 33.71 -5.31 -4.62
C ALA A 1 33.30 -6.50 -3.74
N ARG A 2 31.99 -6.71 -3.54
CA ARG A 2 31.44 -7.99 -3.09
C ARG A 2 30.31 -8.36 -4.05
N ARG A 3 30.45 -9.58 -4.58
CA ARG A 3 29.64 -10.23 -5.62
C ARG A 3 28.32 -10.76 -5.04
N THR A 4 27.52 -11.29 -5.98
CA THR A 4 26.30 -12.11 -5.89
C THR A 4 25.03 -11.29 -5.74
N GLY A 5 24.18 -11.10 -6.76
CA GLY A 5 23.87 -12.02 -7.85
C GLY A 5 23.08 -13.19 -7.29
N ASP A 6 21.79 -12.97 -7.03
CA ASP A 6 20.79 -14.03 -6.96
C ASP A 6 19.56 -13.57 -7.74
N ALA A 7 19.33 -14.25 -8.86
CA ALA A 7 18.14 -14.10 -9.68
C ALA A 7 17.27 -15.34 -9.45
N ALA A 8 15.97 -15.10 -9.35
CA ALA A 8 14.84 -16.03 -9.45
C ALA A 8 14.36 -16.73 -8.16
N SER A 9 13.32 -16.14 -7.56
CA SER A 9 12.18 -16.87 -7.00
C SER A 9 10.91 -16.01 -7.15
N GLY A 10 10.06 -16.39 -8.10
CA GLY A 10 8.90 -15.62 -8.59
C GLY A 10 7.71 -15.50 -7.64
N GLY A 11 7.96 -15.07 -6.40
CA GLY A 11 6.90 -14.77 -5.43
C GLY A 11 7.38 -13.94 -4.22
N ALA A 12 8.67 -13.99 -3.89
CA ALA A 12 9.24 -13.28 -2.74
C ALA A 12 10.02 -11.99 -3.12
N GLY A 13 10.47 -11.86 -4.37
CA GLY A 13 11.32 -10.73 -4.79
C GLY A 13 10.57 -9.58 -5.48
N SER A 14 9.35 -9.81 -5.98
CA SER A 14 8.67 -8.81 -6.81
C SER A 14 8.14 -7.63 -5.99
N HIS A 15 7.51 -7.88 -4.84
CA HIS A 15 7.04 -6.81 -3.97
C HIS A 15 8.20 -6.10 -3.26
N THR A 16 9.23 -6.83 -2.83
CA THR A 16 10.47 -6.26 -2.28
C THR A 16 11.14 -5.28 -3.24
N ALA A 17 11.24 -5.62 -4.52
CA ALA A 17 11.78 -4.68 -5.52
C ALA A 17 10.92 -3.41 -5.69
N THR A 18 9.59 -3.50 -5.52
CA THR A 18 8.72 -2.31 -5.47
C THR A 18 8.98 -1.50 -4.20
N TYR A 19 9.12 -2.16 -3.05
CA TYR A 19 9.41 -1.51 -1.78
C TYR A 19 10.73 -0.75 -1.82
N ASP A 20 11.80 -1.35 -2.35
CA ASP A 20 13.11 -0.71 -2.42
C ASP A 20 13.07 0.61 -3.22
N LEU A 21 12.31 0.63 -4.32
CA LEU A 21 12.12 1.86 -5.12
C LEU A 21 11.27 2.90 -4.39
N PHE A 22 10.23 2.46 -3.68
CA PHE A 22 9.40 3.34 -2.88
C PHE A 22 10.19 3.95 -1.72
N ALA A 23 10.97 3.14 -1.00
CA ALA A 23 11.88 3.58 0.06
C ALA A 23 12.99 4.51 -0.45
N ALA A 24 13.40 4.36 -1.72
CA ALA A 24 14.30 5.29 -2.40
C ALA A 24 13.64 6.63 -2.80
N GLY A 25 12.35 6.83 -2.49
CA GLY A 25 11.63 8.09 -2.68
C GLY A 25 10.77 8.16 -3.94
N LYS A 26 10.70 7.10 -4.76
CA LYS A 26 9.84 7.08 -5.96
C LYS A 26 8.38 6.90 -5.61
N ASP A 27 7.50 7.58 -6.32
CA ASP A 27 6.06 7.39 -6.18
C ASP A 27 5.54 6.14 -6.90
N VAL A 28 4.26 5.82 -6.69
CA VAL A 28 3.62 4.62 -7.24
C VAL A 28 3.64 4.61 -8.77
N GLU A 29 3.49 5.77 -9.42
CA GLU A 29 3.43 5.86 -10.89
C GLU A 29 4.81 5.76 -11.52
N GLU A 30 5.82 6.37 -10.91
CA GLU A 30 7.23 6.20 -11.31
C GLU A 30 7.64 4.73 -11.23
N ILE A 31 7.28 4.04 -10.14
CA ILE A 31 7.57 2.62 -9.96
C ILE A 31 6.82 1.77 -11.00
N ALA A 32 5.55 2.09 -11.27
CA ALA A 32 4.75 1.39 -12.26
C ALA A 32 5.38 1.48 -13.65
N GLN A 33 5.79 2.68 -14.06
CA GLN A 33 6.46 2.90 -15.34
C GLN A 33 7.82 2.19 -15.42
N GLU A 34 8.67 2.34 -14.40
CA GLU A 34 10.01 1.76 -14.39
C GLU A 34 10.00 0.23 -14.40
N ARG A 35 9.02 -0.37 -13.71
CA ARG A 35 8.89 -1.82 -13.61
C ARG A 35 8.00 -2.43 -14.70
N GLY A 36 7.34 -1.62 -15.52
CA GLY A 36 6.35 -2.09 -16.50
C GLY A 36 5.14 -2.77 -15.84
N LEU A 37 4.72 -2.29 -14.68
CA LEU A 37 3.59 -2.81 -13.90
C LEU A 37 2.40 -1.86 -13.95
N SER A 38 1.20 -2.35 -13.62
CA SER A 38 0.07 -1.45 -13.36
C SER A 38 0.20 -0.80 -11.98
N ARG A 39 -0.32 0.43 -11.84
CA ARG A 39 -0.46 1.13 -10.55
C ARG A 39 -1.01 0.22 -9.45
N VAL A 40 -2.12 -0.47 -9.72
CA VAL A 40 -2.77 -1.41 -8.80
C VAL A 40 -1.83 -2.56 -8.37
N THR A 41 -0.96 -3.04 -9.26
CA THR A 41 0.02 -4.08 -8.91
C THR A 41 1.09 -3.54 -7.95
N VAL A 42 1.55 -2.31 -8.17
CA VAL A 42 2.51 -1.62 -7.29
C VAL A 42 1.90 -1.38 -5.92
N GLU A 43 0.67 -0.86 -5.86
CA GLU A 43 -0.06 -0.64 -4.60
C GLU A 43 -0.21 -1.96 -3.81
N ASN A 44 -0.61 -3.04 -4.48
CA ASN A 44 -0.74 -4.36 -3.86
C ASN A 44 0.60 -4.90 -3.35
N HIS A 45 1.69 -4.69 -4.10
CA HIS A 45 3.03 -5.04 -3.64
C HIS A 45 3.43 -4.28 -2.37
N LEU A 46 3.18 -2.96 -2.31
CA LEU A 46 3.48 -2.16 -1.12
C LEU A 46 2.66 -2.65 0.08
N MET A 47 1.36 -2.88 -0.10
CA MET A 47 0.51 -3.40 0.97
C MET A 47 0.99 -4.77 1.47
N ARG A 48 1.41 -5.64 0.55
CA ARG A 48 2.01 -6.93 0.91
C ARG A 48 3.30 -6.76 1.73
N CYS A 49 4.17 -5.81 1.36
CA CYS A 49 5.36 -5.51 2.15
C CYS A 49 5.00 -5.05 3.57
N ALA A 50 3.98 -4.20 3.72
CA ALA A 50 3.51 -3.79 5.04
C ALA A 50 2.96 -4.98 5.85
N ASP A 51 2.18 -5.87 5.23
CA ASP A 51 1.67 -7.08 5.87
C ASP A 51 2.82 -8.03 6.30
N GLU A 52 3.96 -8.00 5.61
CA GLU A 52 5.19 -8.73 5.93
C GLU A 52 6.09 -7.98 6.96
N GLY A 53 5.65 -6.83 7.48
CA GLY A 53 6.32 -6.06 8.53
C GLY A 53 7.29 -4.98 8.03
N ALA A 54 7.27 -4.66 6.73
CA ALA A 54 8.05 -3.55 6.20
C ALA A 54 7.48 -2.20 6.67
N GLU A 55 8.35 -1.28 7.08
CA GLU A 55 7.95 0.07 7.42
C GLU A 55 7.74 0.89 6.14
N LEU A 56 6.49 1.20 5.83
CA LEU A 56 6.12 2.14 4.78
C LEU A 56 6.02 3.55 5.32
N ASP A 57 6.42 4.51 4.49
CA ASP A 57 6.09 5.92 4.73
C ASP A 57 4.60 6.16 4.42
N TRP A 58 3.77 6.02 5.46
CA TRP A 58 2.32 6.19 5.37
C TRP A 58 1.91 7.58 4.93
N SER A 59 2.72 8.62 5.18
CA SER A 59 2.39 9.99 4.79
C SER A 59 2.31 10.18 3.26
N ARG A 60 2.98 9.30 2.52
CA ARG A 60 2.98 9.27 1.05
C ARG A 60 1.84 8.43 0.46
N ILE A 61 1.17 7.66 1.31
CA ILE A 61 0.08 6.75 0.93
C ILE A 61 -1.27 7.32 1.38
N ILE A 62 -1.27 7.94 2.55
CA ILE A 62 -2.47 8.42 3.25
C ILE A 62 -2.30 9.93 3.41
N PRO A 63 -3.00 10.74 2.60
CA PRO A 63 -3.06 12.17 2.84
C PRO A 63 -3.61 12.46 4.24
N GLU A 64 -3.02 13.43 4.93
CA GLU A 64 -3.31 13.74 6.34
C GLU A 64 -4.81 14.00 6.59
N GLU A 65 -5.48 14.64 5.62
CA GLU A 65 -6.91 14.94 5.66
C GLU A 65 -7.81 13.72 5.46
N GLN A 66 -7.31 12.66 4.82
CA GLN A 66 -8.09 11.46 4.51
C GLN A 66 -8.07 10.44 5.65
N GLU A 67 -6.99 10.37 6.41
CA GLU A 67 -6.86 9.44 7.54
C GLU A 67 -8.04 9.51 8.53
N PRO A 68 -8.43 10.67 9.08
CA PRO A 68 -9.55 10.75 10.03
C PRO A 68 -10.88 10.34 9.39
N LEU A 69 -11.11 10.66 8.11
CA LEU A 69 -12.33 10.29 7.39
C LEU A 69 -12.44 8.76 7.26
N ILE A 70 -11.34 8.11 6.88
CA ILE A 70 -11.29 6.65 6.73
C ILE A 70 -11.49 5.99 8.10
N LEU A 71 -10.85 6.48 9.15
CA LEU A 71 -11.02 5.94 10.50
C LEU A 71 -12.46 6.05 11.01
N GLU A 72 -13.15 7.17 10.73
CA GLU A 72 -14.57 7.31 11.08
C GLU A 72 -15.44 6.31 10.31
N ALA A 73 -15.22 6.15 8.99
CA ALA A 73 -15.94 5.19 8.18
C ALA A 73 -15.72 3.74 8.68
N VAL A 74 -14.50 3.40 9.07
CA VAL A 74 -14.16 2.09 9.64
C VAL A 74 -14.83 1.87 10.99
N GLN A 75 -14.89 2.87 11.86
CA GLN A 75 -15.63 2.75 13.13
C GLN A 75 -17.14 2.52 12.93
N ARG A 76 -17.72 3.11 11.87
CA ARG A 76 -19.16 3.04 11.60
C ARG A 76 -19.56 1.76 10.85
N LEU A 77 -18.73 1.29 9.92
CA LEU A 77 -19.07 0.24 8.97
C LEU A 77 -18.27 -1.06 9.16
N GLY A 78 -17.20 -1.01 9.96
CA GLY A 78 -16.23 -2.09 10.10
C GLY A 78 -15.12 -2.03 9.03
N GLY A 79 -13.99 -2.69 9.32
CA GLY A 79 -12.82 -2.76 8.44
C GLY A 79 -12.79 -3.95 7.48
N ASP A 80 -13.86 -4.77 7.44
CA ASP A 80 -13.83 -6.07 6.75
C ASP A 80 -14.01 -5.99 5.23
N LYS A 81 -14.65 -4.91 4.75
CA LYS A 81 -15.03 -4.73 3.34
C LYS A 81 -14.69 -3.33 2.88
N LEU A 82 -13.89 -3.23 1.82
CA LEU A 82 -13.44 -1.96 1.28
C LEU A 82 -14.51 -1.20 0.51
N ARG A 83 -15.39 -1.90 -0.22
CA ARG A 83 -16.42 -1.25 -1.03
C ARG A 83 -17.35 -0.36 -0.19
N PRO A 84 -17.95 -0.84 0.93
CA PRO A 84 -18.75 0.02 1.81
C PRO A 84 -17.99 1.22 2.36
N LEU A 85 -16.70 1.05 2.69
CA LEU A 85 -15.85 2.17 3.13
C LEU A 85 -15.70 3.19 2.01
N LYS A 86 -15.33 2.77 0.81
CA LYS A 86 -15.16 3.65 -0.35
C LYS A 86 -16.45 4.38 -0.71
N ASP A 87 -17.60 3.70 -0.64
CA ASP A 87 -18.91 4.30 -0.95
C ASP A 87 -19.33 5.35 0.09
N ALA A 88 -18.84 5.26 1.33
CA ALA A 88 -19.11 6.22 2.40
C ALA A 88 -18.10 7.38 2.46
N LEU A 89 -17.00 7.28 1.71
CA LEU A 89 -15.92 8.26 1.68
C LEU A 89 -16.03 9.18 0.47
N PRO A 90 -15.40 10.37 0.52
CA PRO A 90 -15.33 11.26 -0.63
C PRO A 90 -14.71 10.59 -1.88
N PRO A 91 -15.09 11.02 -3.10
CA PRO A 91 -14.62 10.42 -4.35
C PRO A 91 -13.10 10.45 -4.51
N GLU A 92 -12.42 11.44 -3.94
CA GLU A 92 -10.96 11.63 -3.95
C GLU A 92 -10.19 10.59 -3.13
N VAL A 93 -10.81 9.93 -2.16
CA VAL A 93 -10.15 8.91 -1.33
C VAL A 93 -10.04 7.63 -2.13
N ASP A 94 -8.84 7.24 -2.57
CA ASP A 94 -8.67 6.01 -3.32
C ASP A 94 -8.61 4.76 -2.42
N TYR A 95 -8.66 3.58 -3.05
CA TYR A 95 -8.54 2.32 -2.31
C TYR A 95 -7.17 2.16 -1.65
N PHE A 96 -6.12 2.81 -2.17
CA PHE A 96 -4.76 2.70 -1.64
C PHE A 96 -4.63 3.40 -0.29
N ALA A 97 -5.22 4.59 -0.13
CA ALA A 97 -5.31 5.29 1.16
C ALA A 97 -6.13 4.49 2.18
N ILE A 98 -7.30 3.94 1.78
CA ILE A 98 -8.12 3.09 2.66
C ILE A 98 -7.31 1.88 3.14
N HIS A 99 -6.64 1.21 2.21
CA HIS A 99 -5.76 0.09 2.49
C HIS A 99 -4.60 0.46 3.43
N GLY A 100 -4.00 1.63 3.24
CA GLY A 100 -2.94 2.14 4.09
C GLY A 100 -3.42 2.33 5.53
N VAL A 101 -4.57 2.98 5.74
CA VAL A 101 -5.14 3.21 7.08
C VAL A 101 -5.41 1.89 7.79
N LEU A 102 -6.04 0.93 7.12
CA LEU A 102 -6.34 -0.37 7.73
C LEU A 102 -5.06 -1.07 8.21
N ARG A 103 -3.98 -1.04 7.43
CA ARG A 103 -2.69 -1.67 7.77
C ARG A 103 -1.95 -0.92 8.88
N LYS A 104 -1.86 0.41 8.75
CA LYS A 104 -1.24 1.30 9.74
C LYS A 104 -1.85 1.11 11.14
N HIS A 105 -3.16 0.90 11.21
CA HIS A 105 -3.90 0.72 12.47
C HIS A 105 -4.15 -0.74 12.85
N GLY A 106 -3.60 -1.71 12.11
CA GLY A 106 -3.75 -3.13 12.40
C GLY A 106 -5.19 -3.66 12.30
N ILE A 107 -6.03 -2.99 11.51
CA ILE A 107 -7.44 -3.33 11.32
C ILE A 107 -7.52 -4.43 10.26
N SER A 108 -7.40 -5.66 10.72
CA SER A 108 -7.54 -6.87 9.90
C SER A 108 -8.77 -7.66 10.33
N LYS A 109 -9.36 -8.42 9.40
CA LYS A 109 -10.45 -9.35 9.70
C LYS A 109 -10.05 -10.25 10.87
N SER A 110 -10.82 -10.21 11.96
CA SER A 110 -10.79 -11.24 13.01
C SER A 110 -11.68 -12.41 12.62
#